data_AF-A0A3D4X4D8-F1
#
_entry.id   AF-A0A3D4X4D8-F1
#
_cell.length_a   1.000
_cell.length_b   1.000
_cell.length_c   1.000
_cell.angle_alpha   90.00
_cell.angle_beta   90.00
_cell.angle_gamma   90.00
#
_symmetry.space_group_name_H-M   'P 1'
#
loop_
_entity.id
_entity.type
_entity.pdbx_description
1 polymer ?
#
loop_
_entity_poly.entity_id
_entity_poly.type
_entity_poly.pdbx_seq_one_letter_code
_entity_poly.pdbx_strand_id
1 'polypeptide(L)'
;MSAPRVLLPASKGAEGGPAASNLLSGTGKELQGGGAVNHTVESWGRYWLEHHDKPNVRPSTYEAHRYLMENHIIPRLGTVPLVELTEGKVAA
;
A
#
# COMPACT_ATOMS: atom_id res chain seq x y z
N MET A 1 27.29 18.18 -17.81
CA MET A 1 27.16 16.72 -17.62
C MET A 1 25.71 16.42 -17.26
N SER A 2 24.92 15.89 -18.20
CA SER A 2 23.50 15.56 -17.99
C SER A 2 23.34 14.05 -17.88
N ALA A 3 22.78 13.56 -16.79
CA ALA A 3 22.54 12.13 -16.58
C ALA A 3 21.43 11.62 -17.53
N PRO A 4 21.53 10.39 -18.07
CA PRO A 4 20.51 9.86 -18.95
C PRO A 4 19.28 9.41 -18.14
N ARG A 5 18.09 9.84 -18.56
CA ARG A 5 16.81 9.31 -18.05
C ARG A 5 16.65 7.88 -18.53
N VAL A 6 16.75 6.92 -17.61
CA VAL A 6 16.42 5.52 -17.88
C VAL A 6 14.89 5.41 -17.94
N LEU A 7 14.36 5.27 -19.15
CA LEU A 7 12.96 4.91 -19.39
C LEU A 7 12.83 3.39 -19.27
N LEU A 8 12.00 2.94 -18.33
CA LEU A 8 11.60 1.53 -18.22
C LEU A 8 10.82 1.12 -19.49
N PRO A 9 11.10 -0.05 -20.09
CA PRO A 9 10.36 -0.49 -21.27
C PRO A 9 8.92 -0.88 -20.92
N ALA A 10 7.98 -0.49 -21.78
CA ALA A 10 6.58 -0.85 -21.67
C ALA A 10 6.36 -2.32 -22.05
N SER A 11 5.87 -3.13 -21.10
CA SER A 11 5.47 -4.51 -21.38
C SER A 11 4.12 -4.56 -22.09
N LYS A 12 4.15 -5.24 -23.24
CA LYS A 12 3.08 -5.46 -24.22
C LYS A 12 1.96 -6.36 -23.66
N GLY A 13 0.76 -5.78 -23.60
CA GLY A 13 -0.58 -6.35 -23.82
C GLY A 13 -0.94 -7.74 -23.26
N ALA A 14 -1.91 -7.76 -22.36
CA ALA A 14 -2.91 -8.83 -22.28
C ALA A 14 -4.29 -8.18 -22.08
N GLU A 15 -5.16 -8.37 -23.08
CA GLU A 15 -6.59 -8.03 -23.01
C GLU A 15 -7.35 -9.06 -22.18
N GLY A 16 -8.45 -8.64 -21.53
CA GLY A 16 -9.48 -9.59 -21.09
C GLY A 16 -10.38 -9.17 -19.92
N GLY A 17 -11.44 -8.40 -20.22
CA GLY A 17 -12.79 -8.64 -19.68
C GLY A 17 -13.18 -8.14 -18.27
N PRO A 18 -14.43 -7.67 -18.07
CA PRO A 18 -14.91 -7.10 -16.80
C PRO A 18 -15.52 -8.18 -15.90
N ALA A 19 -15.10 -8.23 -14.63
CA ALA A 19 -15.85 -8.93 -13.59
C ALA A 19 -15.56 -8.31 -12.21
N ALA A 20 -16.06 -7.09 -12.01
CA ALA A 20 -16.36 -6.62 -10.67
C ALA A 20 -17.60 -7.37 -10.20
N SER A 21 -17.43 -8.38 -9.34
CA SER A 21 -18.39 -8.93 -8.35
C SER A 21 -17.88 -10.32 -7.96
N ASN A 22 -17.53 -10.52 -6.68
CA ASN A 22 -17.20 -11.81 -6.01
C ASN A 22 -15.75 -12.05 -5.55
N LEU A 23 -15.12 -11.10 -4.86
CA LEU A 23 -13.93 -11.42 -4.05
C LEU A 23 -14.08 -10.87 -2.62
N LEU A 24 -15.06 -11.40 -1.88
CA LEU A 24 -15.18 -11.30 -0.43
C LEU A 24 -14.78 -12.62 0.26
N SER A 25 -13.82 -13.35 -0.28
CA SER A 25 -13.40 -14.63 0.31
C SER A 25 -11.89 -14.77 0.29
N GLY A 26 -11.27 -14.39 1.41
CA GLY A 26 -9.83 -14.53 1.61
C GLY A 26 -9.31 -13.76 2.82
N THR A 27 -9.44 -14.38 4.01
CA THR A 27 -8.62 -14.14 5.21
C THR A 27 -8.66 -12.75 5.88
N GLY A 28 -9.85 -12.33 6.32
CA GLY A 28 -10.00 -11.38 7.44
C GLY A 28 -10.00 -12.09 8.81
N LYS A 29 -9.10 -13.05 9.05
CA LYS A 29 -9.11 -13.90 10.26
C LYS A 29 -8.10 -13.54 11.36
N GLU A 30 -7.44 -12.38 11.30
CA GLU A 30 -6.61 -11.88 12.40
C GLU A 30 -6.99 -10.48 12.91
N LEU A 31 -8.24 -10.04 12.68
CA LEU A 31 -8.77 -8.82 13.33
C LEU A 31 -9.83 -9.13 14.40
N GLN A 32 -10.00 -10.40 14.79
CA GLN A 32 -11.04 -10.82 15.72
C GLN A 32 -10.45 -11.17 17.09
N GLY A 33 -10.18 -10.13 17.87
CA GLY A 33 -9.98 -10.18 19.31
C GLY A 33 -10.52 -8.89 19.89
N GLY A 34 -11.56 -8.96 20.74
CA GLY A 34 -12.32 -7.82 21.26
C GLY A 34 -11.53 -6.91 22.21
N GLY A 35 -10.55 -6.19 21.67
CA GLY A 35 -9.83 -5.07 22.26
C GLY A 35 -9.35 -4.19 21.12
N ALA A 36 -9.40 -2.86 21.25
CA ALA A 36 -9.02 -1.95 20.19
C ALA A 36 -7.59 -2.26 19.73
N VAL A 37 -7.44 -2.89 18.56
CA VAL A 37 -6.13 -3.23 18.00
C VAL A 37 -5.50 -1.92 17.56
N ASN A 38 -4.54 -1.43 18.36
CA ASN A 38 -3.76 -0.25 18.04
C ASN A 38 -2.79 -0.58 16.89
N HIS A 39 -3.29 -0.55 15.66
CA HIS A 39 -2.47 -0.71 14.48
C HIS A 39 -1.50 0.47 14.35
N THR A 40 -0.25 0.17 14.02
CA THR A 40 0.73 1.17 13.60
C THR A 40 0.56 1.53 12.13
N VAL A 41 1.12 2.67 11.70
CA VAL A 41 1.14 3.06 10.28
C VAL A 41 1.78 1.98 9.41
N GLU A 42 2.83 1.31 9.88
CA GLU A 42 3.48 0.22 9.14
C GLU A 42 2.55 -0.98 8.95
N SER A 43 1.99 -1.50 10.05
CA SER A 43 1.12 -2.69 9.99
C SER A 43 -0.10 -2.46 9.10
N TRP A 44 -0.75 -1.30 9.24
CA TRP A 44 -1.92 -0.97 8.43
C TRP A 44 -1.57 -0.58 6.99
N GLY A 45 -0.48 0.16 6.76
CA GLY A 45 -0.05 0.56 5.43
C GLY A 45 0.27 -0.66 4.54
N ARG A 46 0.95 -1.66 5.08
CA ARG A 46 1.20 -2.92 4.35
C ARG A 46 -0.07 -3.74 4.13
N TYR A 47 -0.95 -3.80 5.12
CA TYR A 47 -2.25 -4.45 4.95
C TYR A 47 -3.06 -3.79 3.81
N TRP A 48 -3.10 -2.46 3.79
CA TRP A 48 -3.82 -1.70 2.77
C TRP A 48 -3.22 -1.89 1.38
N LEU A 49 -1.89 -1.89 1.26
CA LEU A 49 -1.22 -2.17 -0.01
C LEU A 49 -1.65 -3.54 -0.59
N GLU A 50 -1.64 -4.58 0.23
CA GLU A 50 -1.93 -5.94 -0.25
C GLU A 50 -3.42 -6.17 -0.55
N HIS A 51 -4.32 -5.67 0.31
CA HIS A 51 -5.75 -6.02 0.23
C HIS A 51 -6.62 -4.97 -0.46
N HIS A 52 -6.13 -3.73 -0.58
CA HIS A 52 -6.88 -2.62 -1.16
C HIS A 52 -6.20 -2.00 -2.37
N ASP A 53 -4.90 -1.72 -2.35
CA ASP A 53 -4.23 -1.06 -3.47
C ASP A 53 -3.99 -2.03 -4.64
N LYS A 54 -3.24 -3.11 -4.37
CA LYS A 54 -2.83 -4.13 -5.35
C LYS A 54 -3.96 -4.67 -6.24
N PRO A 55 -5.17 -5.00 -5.75
CA PRO A 55 -6.24 -5.48 -6.63
C PRO A 55 -6.86 -4.39 -7.52
N ASN A 56 -6.66 -3.10 -7.19
CA ASN A 56 -7.36 -1.99 -7.84
C ASN A 56 -6.49 -1.18 -8.80
N VAL A 57 -5.17 -1.37 -8.77
CA VAL A 57 -4.23 -0.60 -9.59
C VAL A 57 -3.40 -1.49 -10.51
N ARG A 58 -2.84 -0.90 -11.56
CA ARG A 58 -1.92 -1.62 -12.46
C ARG A 58 -0.64 -2.00 -11.70
N PRO A 59 0.05 -3.11 -12.07
CA PRO A 59 1.27 -3.54 -11.38
C PRO A 59 2.34 -2.46 -11.27
N SER A 60 2.57 -1.67 -12.34
CA SER A 60 3.56 -0.57 -12.30
C SER A 60 3.18 0.53 -11.31
N THR A 61 1.89 0.79 -11.12
CA THR A 61 1.38 1.77 -10.17
C THR A 61 1.50 1.25 -8.75
N TYR A 62 1.17 -0.03 -8.51
CA TYR A 62 1.36 -0.70 -7.23
C TYR A 62 2.83 -0.65 -6.78
N GLU A 63 3.77 -0.96 -7.69
CA GLU A 63 5.20 -0.88 -7.35
C GLU A 63 5.63 0.54 -6.97
N ALA A 64 5.08 1.56 -7.62
CA ALA A 64 5.33 2.95 -7.24
C ALA A 64 4.75 3.29 -5.85
N HIS A 65 3.51 2.88 -5.56
CA HIS A 65 2.90 3.08 -4.25
C HIS A 65 3.65 2.34 -3.14
N ARG A 66 4.01 1.07 -3.38
CA ARG A 66 4.82 0.26 -2.48
C ARG A 66 6.18 0.89 -2.23
N TYR A 67 6.83 1.38 -3.28
CA TYR A 67 8.11 2.09 -3.16
C TYR A 67 7.98 3.30 -2.22
N LEU A 68 6.95 4.14 -2.39
CA LEU A 68 6.72 5.29 -1.52
C LEU A 68 6.44 4.87 -0.07
N MET A 69 5.63 3.84 0.13
CA MET A 69 5.29 3.33 1.45
C MET A 69 6.52 2.83 2.20
N GLU A 70 7.30 1.93 1.59
CA GLU A 70 8.43 1.26 2.25
C GLU A 70 9.66 2.17 2.41
N ASN A 71 9.89 3.10 1.48
CA ASN A 71 11.11 3.92 1.51
C ASN A 71 10.93 5.31 2.15
N HIS A 72 9.70 5.79 2.29
CA HIS A 72 9.46 7.15 2.82
C HIS A 72 8.47 7.20 3.98
N ILE A 73 7.33 6.51 3.88
CA ILE A 73 6.28 6.59 4.91
C ILE A 73 6.66 5.73 6.12
N ILE A 74 6.93 4.45 5.92
CA ILE A 74 7.25 3.50 7.00
C ILE A 74 8.54 3.91 7.74
N PRO A 75 9.64 4.32 7.09
CA PRO A 75 10.84 4.73 7.82
C PRO A 75 10.64 5.92 8.75
N ARG A 76 9.70 6.83 8.44
CA ARG A 76 9.44 8.03 9.25
C ARG A 76 8.31 7.83 10.27
N LEU A 77 7.25 7.12 9.90
CA LEU A 77 6.00 7.07 10.64
C LEU A 77 5.61 5.65 11.06
N GLY A 78 6.35 4.62 10.66
CA GLY A 78 5.95 3.22 10.78
C GLY A 78 5.63 2.76 12.20
N THR A 79 6.31 3.33 13.21
CA THR A 79 6.11 3.02 14.63
C THR A 79 4.95 3.80 15.26
N VAL A 80 4.42 4.81 14.58
CA VAL A 80 3.33 5.65 15.09
C VAL A 80 2.03 4.83 15.08
N PRO A 81 1.31 4.71 16.22
CA PRO A 81 -0.03 4.18 16.23
C PRO A 81 -0.96 5.06 15.38
N LEU A 82 -1.82 4.46 14.55
CA LEU A 82 -2.75 5.21 13.69
C LEU A 82 -3.64 6.16 14.49
N VAL A 83 -4.08 5.75 15.69
CA VAL A 83 -4.91 6.56 16.60
C VAL A 83 -4.18 7.80 17.12
N GLU A 84 -2.85 7.82 17.04
CA GLU A 84 -2.03 8.96 17.44
C GLU A 84 -1.38 9.68 16.25
N LEU A 85 -1.73 9.31 15.02
CA LEU A 85 -1.19 9.96 13.84
C LEU A 85 -1.85 11.34 13.70
N THR A 86 -1.04 12.39 13.77
CA THR A 86 -1.47 13.78 13.65
C THR A 86 -0.64 14.51 12.61
N GLU A 87 -1.12 15.65 12.12
CA GLU A 87 -0.41 16.50 11.15
C GLU A 87 0.99 16.87 11.64
N GLY A 88 1.13 17.15 12.95
CA GLY A 88 2.44 17.46 13.55
C GLY A 88 3.46 16.33 13.40
N LYS A 89 3.03 15.06 13.51
CA LYS A 89 3.92 13.91 13.29
C LYS A 89 4.29 13.73 11.81
N VAL A 90 3.41 14.12 10.89
CA VAL A 90 3.67 14.05 9.43
C VAL A 90 4.61 15.16 8.95
N ALA A 91 4.54 16.34 9.58
CA ALA A 91 5.34 17.50 9.20
C ALA A 91 6.78 17.50 9.77
N ALA A 92 7.06 16.73 10.84
CA ALA A 92 8.32 16.69 11.59
C ALA A 92 9.43 15.88 10.92
#